data_AF-A0A960UZ15-F1
#
_entry.id   AF-A0A960UZ15-F1
#
_cell.length_a   1.000
_cell.length_b   1.000
_cell.length_c   1.000
_cell.angle_alpha   90.00
_cell.angle_beta   90.00
_cell.angle_gamma   90.00
#
_symmetry.space_group_name_H-M   'P 1'
#
loop_
_entity.id
_entity.type
_entity.pdbx_description
1 polymer ?
#
loop_
_entity_poly.entity_id
_entity_poly.type
_entity_poly.pdbx_seq_one_letter_code
_entity_poly.pdbx_strand_id
1 'polypeptide(L)'
;IAKDSGLSPKLILEWVNHSDLMRIKGVGEEYSDLLEEAGVDTVVELAQRKAANLYEAMAKTNEKKKLVRQMPGESKIQDWINQAKKLPRVVKY
;
A
#
# COMPACT_ATOMS: atom_id res chain seq x y z
N ILE A 1 4.53 13.36 -19.77
CA ILE A 1 4.50 12.01 -19.14
C ILE A 1 3.33 11.19 -19.70
N ALA A 2 2.07 11.34 -19.24
CA ALA A 2 0.96 10.50 -19.75
C ALA A 2 0.67 10.66 -21.26
N LYS A 3 0.73 11.89 -21.78
CA LYS A 3 0.51 12.16 -23.22
C LYS A 3 1.66 11.71 -24.13
N ASP A 4 2.86 11.56 -23.58
CA ASP A 4 4.08 11.27 -24.37
C ASP A 4 4.49 9.80 -24.30
N SER A 5 4.06 9.07 -23.25
CA SER A 5 4.39 7.66 -23.04
C SER A 5 3.34 6.69 -23.59
N GLY A 6 2.16 7.17 -24.00
CA GLY A 6 1.02 6.32 -24.40
C GLY A 6 0.40 5.53 -23.24
N LEU A 7 0.84 5.76 -22.00
CA LEU A 7 0.31 5.09 -20.81
C LEU A 7 -0.95 5.78 -20.30
N SER A 8 -1.91 4.98 -19.83
CA SER A 8 -3.13 5.54 -19.25
C SER A 8 -2.77 6.35 -17.98
N PRO A 9 -3.42 7.52 -17.76
CA PRO A 9 -3.25 8.28 -16.53
C PRO A 9 -3.54 7.45 -15.27
N LYS A 10 -4.45 6.47 -15.37
CA LYS A 10 -4.78 5.53 -14.29
C LYS A 10 -3.56 4.69 -13.89
N LEU A 11 -2.89 4.08 -14.87
CA LEU A 11 -1.71 3.25 -14.61
C LEU A 11 -0.56 4.05 -13.99
N ILE A 12 -0.39 5.30 -14.44
CA ILE A 12 0.62 6.19 -13.85
C ILE A 12 0.26 6.52 -12.39
N LEU A 13 -1.01 6.78 -12.09
CA LEU A 13 -1.45 7.07 -10.71
C LEU A 13 -1.25 5.85 -9.79
N GLU A 14 -1.57 4.65 -10.29
CA GLU A 14 -1.34 3.39 -9.59
C GLU A 14 0.14 3.21 -9.21
N TRP A 15 1.05 3.38 -10.17
CA TRP A 15 2.49 3.31 -9.90
C TRP A 15 2.99 4.40 -8.95
N VAL A 16 2.44 5.60 -9.05
CA VAL A 16 2.77 6.70 -8.12
C VAL A 16 2.33 6.36 -6.70
N ASN A 17 1.14 5.80 -6.53
CA ASN A 17 0.59 5.39 -5.24
C ASN A 17 1.39 4.25 -4.62
N HIS A 18 1.74 3.23 -5.41
CA HIS A 18 2.62 2.15 -4.97
C HIS A 18 4.00 2.67 -4.55
N SER A 19 4.58 3.55 -5.36
CA SER A 19 5.86 4.20 -5.04
C SER A 19 5.78 5.02 -3.75
N ASP A 20 4.63 5.65 -3.48
CA ASP A 20 4.39 6.39 -2.23
C ASP A 20 4.31 5.44 -1.01
N LEU A 21 3.60 4.31 -1.14
CA LEU A 21 3.53 3.27 -0.11
C LEU A 21 4.92 2.68 0.20
N MET A 22 5.74 2.44 -0.82
CA MET A 22 7.10 1.91 -0.67
C MET A 22 8.08 2.85 0.05
N ARG A 23 7.71 4.11 0.30
CA ARG A 23 8.49 5.00 1.19
C ARG A 23 8.44 4.55 2.66
N ILE A 24 7.48 3.72 3.03
CA ILE A 24 7.36 3.13 4.36
C ILE A 24 8.37 2.01 4.51
N LYS A 25 9.23 2.10 5.53
CA LYS A 25 10.28 1.11 5.76
C LYS A 25 9.66 -0.26 5.99
N GLY A 26 10.04 -1.22 5.14
CA GLY A 26 9.58 -2.60 5.20
C GLY A 26 8.35 -2.91 4.35
N VAL A 27 7.82 -1.92 3.62
CA VAL A 27 6.85 -2.11 2.53
C VAL A 27 7.64 -2.10 1.22
N GLY A 28 7.76 -3.27 0.58
CA GLY A 28 8.26 -3.40 -0.80
C GLY A 28 7.10 -3.62 -1.76
N GLU A 29 7.42 -3.91 -3.02
CA GLU A 29 6.45 -4.15 -4.10
C GLU A 29 5.34 -5.13 -3.70
N GLU A 30 5.68 -6.35 -3.28
CA GLU A 30 4.69 -7.37 -2.93
C GLU A 30 3.74 -6.94 -1.78
N TYR A 31 4.23 -6.14 -0.83
CA TYR A 31 3.41 -5.61 0.25
C TYR A 31 2.59 -4.40 -0.17
N SER A 32 3.10 -3.59 -1.10
CA SER A 32 2.33 -2.51 -1.72
C SER A 32 1.14 -3.08 -2.48
N ASP A 33 1.37 -4.10 -3.31
CA ASP A 33 0.31 -4.81 -4.04
C ASP A 33 -0.71 -5.42 -3.07
N LEU A 34 -0.25 -6.07 -2.01
CA LEU A 34 -1.15 -6.65 -1.02
C LEU A 34 -1.96 -5.59 -0.26
N LEU A 35 -1.39 -4.42 -0.01
CA LEU A 35 -2.10 -3.30 0.62
C LEU A 35 -3.19 -2.76 -0.30
N GLU A 36 -2.87 -2.48 -1.57
CA GLU A 36 -3.85 -2.06 -2.58
C GLU A 36 -4.98 -3.08 -2.70
N GLU A 37 -4.63 -4.36 -2.81
CA GLU A 37 -5.58 -5.46 -2.94
C GLU A 37 -6.37 -5.76 -1.64
N ALA A 38 -5.91 -5.22 -0.52
CA ALA A 38 -6.64 -5.16 0.75
C ALA A 38 -7.46 -3.86 0.92
N GLY A 39 -7.49 -3.00 -0.09
CA GLY A 39 -8.23 -1.74 -0.15
C GLY A 39 -7.48 -0.55 0.45
N VAL A 40 -6.16 -0.55 0.41
CA VAL A 40 -5.29 0.53 0.88
C VAL A 40 -4.38 0.98 -0.26
N ASP A 41 -4.84 1.97 -1.01
CA ASP A 41 -4.16 2.40 -2.23
C ASP A 41 -3.16 3.52 -1.92
N THR A 42 -3.30 4.19 -0.77
CA THR A 42 -2.54 5.40 -0.46
C THR A 42 -1.97 5.41 0.96
N VAL A 43 -0.87 6.17 1.15
CA VAL A 43 -0.28 6.40 2.48
C VAL A 43 -1.29 7.06 3.45
N VAL A 44 -2.18 7.90 2.92
CA VAL A 44 -3.20 8.59 3.72
C VAL A 44 -4.24 7.61 4.24
N GLU A 45 -4.70 6.68 3.41
CA GLU A 45 -5.63 5.63 3.82
C GLU A 45 -4.99 4.69 4.83
N LEU A 46 -3.74 4.28 4.60
CA LEU A 46 -3.01 3.44 5.54
C LEU A 46 -2.91 4.09 6.92
N ALA A 47 -2.64 5.40 6.99
CA ALA A 47 -2.56 6.15 8.24
C ALA A 47 -3.88 6.14 9.05
N GLN A 48 -5.02 5.85 8.42
CA GLN A 48 -6.34 5.82 9.03
C GLN A 48 -6.81 4.40 9.42
N ARG A 49 -6.07 3.35 9.03
CA ARG A 49 -6.45 1.96 9.32
C ARG A 49 -6.20 1.57 10.79
N LYS A 50 -6.90 0.51 11.20
CA LYS A 50 -6.64 -0.24 12.44
C LYS A 50 -5.87 -1.51 12.10
N ALA A 51 -4.79 -1.80 12.83
CA ALA A 51 -3.87 -2.89 12.50
C ALA A 51 -4.56 -4.26 12.44
N ALA A 52 -5.33 -4.64 13.47
CA ALA A 52 -6.09 -5.89 13.49
C ALA A 52 -6.99 -6.07 12.25
N ASN A 53 -7.80 -5.07 11.92
CA ASN A 53 -8.71 -5.13 10.78
C ASN A 53 -7.96 -5.23 9.44
N LEU A 54 -6.84 -4.50 9.32
CA LEU A 54 -6.02 -4.54 8.12
C LEU A 54 -5.31 -5.89 7.97
N TYR A 55 -4.82 -6.48 9.08
CA TYR A 55 -4.25 -7.82 9.07
C TYR A 55 -5.25 -8.86 8.55
N GLU A 56 -6.48 -8.85 9.05
CA GLU A 56 -7.53 -9.75 8.56
C GLU A 56 -7.85 -9.55 7.08
N ALA A 57 -7.92 -8.30 6.62
CA ALA A 57 -8.16 -7.98 5.21
C ALA A 57 -7.01 -8.50 4.33
N MET A 58 -5.77 -8.20 4.69
CA MET A 58 -4.59 -8.67 3.98
C MET A 58 -4.50 -10.20 3.99
N ALA A 59 -4.85 -10.87 5.09
CA ALA A 59 -4.85 -12.34 5.17
C ALA A 59 -5.88 -12.94 4.20
N LYS A 60 -7.13 -12.45 4.22
CA LYS A 60 -8.20 -12.89 3.31
C LYS A 60 -7.84 -12.63 1.85
N THR A 61 -7.19 -11.52 1.54
CA THR A 61 -6.71 -11.20 0.19
C THR A 61 -5.58 -12.16 -0.20
N ASN A 62 -4.62 -12.40 0.67
CA ASN A 62 -3.47 -13.24 0.37
C ASN A 62 -3.83 -14.73 0.24
N GLU A 63 -4.84 -15.21 0.95
CA GLU A 63 -5.40 -16.56 0.75
C GLU A 63 -5.90 -16.78 -0.69
N LYS A 64 -6.50 -15.75 -1.28
CA LYS A 64 -7.08 -15.80 -2.62
C LYS A 64 -6.05 -15.55 -3.72
N LYS A 65 -5.20 -14.55 -3.51
CA LYS A 65 -4.31 -14.01 -4.56
C LYS A 65 -2.85 -14.44 -4.43
N LYS A 66 -2.43 -14.90 -3.24
CA LYS A 66 -1.07 -15.38 -2.94
C LYS A 66 0.03 -14.38 -3.35
N LEU A 67 -0.20 -13.10 -3.02
CA LEU A 67 0.68 -11.97 -3.36
C LEU A 67 1.98 -11.99 -2.56
N VAL A 68 1.95 -12.43 -1.30
CA VAL A 68 3.14 -12.54 -0.46
C VAL A 68 3.33 -13.98 0.03
N ARG A 69 4.59 -14.40 0.10
CA ARG A 69 4.98 -15.70 0.68
C ARG A 69 4.85 -15.72 2.20
N GLN A 70 5.07 -14.57 2.84
CA GLN A 70 5.00 -14.42 4.28
C GLN A 70 4.12 -13.22 4.64
N MET A 71 3.11 -13.47 5.47
CA MET A 71 2.27 -12.40 5.99
C MET A 71 3.04 -11.50 6.97
N PRO A 72 2.84 -10.17 6.93
CA PRO A 72 3.37 -9.29 7.96
C PRO A 72 2.56 -9.52 9.24
N GLY A 73 3.23 -9.63 10.38
CA GLY A 73 2.54 -9.66 11.68
C GLY A 73 1.85 -8.33 11.99
N GLU A 74 0.86 -8.36 12.88
CA GLU A 74 0.09 -7.16 13.25
C GLU A 74 0.98 -6.01 13.78
N SER A 75 2.04 -6.33 14.52
CA SER A 75 3.01 -5.32 14.99
C SER A 75 3.72 -4.59 13.85
N LYS A 76 4.05 -5.29 12.77
CA LYS A 76 4.68 -4.71 11.58
C LYS A 76 3.69 -3.81 10.83
N ILE A 77 2.43 -4.25 10.71
CA ILE A 77 1.35 -3.44 10.15
C ILE A 77 1.13 -2.17 10.99
N GLN A 78 1.15 -2.30 12.32
CA GLN A 78 0.99 -1.16 13.21
C GLN A 78 2.16 -0.16 13.07
N ASP A 79 3.38 -0.64 12.87
CA ASP A 79 4.54 0.20 12.57
C ASP A 79 4.35 0.94 11.23
N TRP A 80 3.90 0.25 10.18
CA TRP A 80 3.59 0.89 8.90
C TRP A 80 2.55 2.00 9.02
N ILE A 81 1.47 1.77 9.77
CA ILE A 81 0.44 2.79 10.05
C ILE A 81 1.07 4.00 10.77
N ASN A 82 1.96 3.76 11.73
CA ASN A 82 2.64 4.84 12.47
C ASN A 82 3.62 5.62 11.60
N GLN A 83 4.31 4.96 10.68
CA GLN A 83 5.17 5.61 9.69
C GLN A 83 4.33 6.44 8.71
N ALA A 84 3.23 5.88 8.21
CA ALA A 84 2.31 6.55 7.29
C ALA A 84 1.78 7.88 7.87
N LYS A 85 1.43 7.89 9.17
CA LYS A 85 1.00 9.12 9.88
C LYS A 85 2.07 10.21 9.94
N LYS A 86 3.35 9.85 9.84
CA LYS A 86 4.50 10.78 9.92
C LYS A 86 5.01 11.20 8.54
N LEU A 87 4.59 10.52 7.47
CA LEU A 87 5.05 10.84 6.14
C LEU A 87 4.35 12.11 5.63
N PRO A 88 5.11 13.06 5.05
CA PRO A 88 4.50 14.19 4.37
C PRO A 88 3.78 13.68 3.12
N ARG A 89 2.60 14.26 2.86
CA ARG A 89 1.83 14.00 1.64
C ARG A 89 2.60 14.56 0.44
N VAL A 90 3.01 13.68 -0.47
CA VAL A 90 3.72 14.05 -1.70
C VAL A 90 2.86 13.88 -2.95
N VAL A 91 1.94 12.90 -2.94
CA VAL A 91 0.99 12.68 -4.04
C VAL A 91 -0.19 13.64 -3.92
N LYS A 92 -0.43 14.38 -5.01
CA LYS A 92 -1.59 15.27 -5.19
C LYS A 92 -2.54 14.62 -6.19
N TYR A 93 -3.83 14.67 -5.88
CA TYR A 93 -4.92 14.10 -6.68
C TYR A 93 -5.72 15.23 -7.32
#